data_AF-A0A4S5BRX3-F1
#
_entry.id   AF-A0A4S5BRX3-F1
#
_cell.length_a   1.000
_cell.length_b   1.000
_cell.length_c   1.000
_cell.angle_alpha   90.00
_cell.angle_beta   90.00
_cell.angle_gamma   90.00
#
_symmetry.space_group_name_H-M   'P 1'
#
loop_
_entity.id
_entity.type
_entity.pdbx_description
1 polymer ?
#
loop_
_entity_poly.entity_id
_entity_poly.type
_entity_poly.pdbx_seq_one_letter_code
_entity_poly.pdbx_strand_id
1 'polypeptide(L)'
;MQQQLSQLRQGQLSASHLSEWARAQTALLQSLPPQFDQVLQDLLNRLEAGALFTEESCSFSQRDIINSLQLWLDKASDRLENS
;
A
#
# COMPACT_ATOMS: atom_id res chain seq x y z
N MET A 1 6.97 4.24 -5.13
CA MET A 1 5.87 3.38 -4.62
C MET A 1 5.16 2.60 -5.73
N GLN A 2 4.84 3.20 -6.89
CA GLN A 2 4.23 2.48 -8.03
C GLN A 2 5.00 1.21 -8.47
N GLN A 3 6.34 1.29 -8.53
CA GLN A 3 7.18 0.14 -8.86
C GLN A 3 7.06 -0.99 -7.82
N GLN A 4 7.09 -0.65 -6.52
CA GLN A 4 6.98 -1.61 -5.43
C GLN A 4 5.62 -2.32 -5.44
N LEU A 5 4.53 -1.57 -5.69
CA LEU A 5 3.19 -2.15 -5.82
C LEU A 5 3.08 -3.08 -7.05
N SER A 6 3.77 -2.75 -8.14
CA SER A 6 3.82 -3.58 -9.34
C SER A 6 4.61 -4.88 -9.12
N GLN A 7 5.69 -4.84 -8.34
CA GLN A 7 6.45 -6.02 -7.94
C GLN A 7 5.65 -6.91 -6.98
N LEU A 8 4.91 -6.33 -6.04
CA LEU A 8 3.99 -7.07 -5.17
C LEU A 8 2.93 -7.82 -5.98
N ARG A 9 2.32 -7.17 -6.99
CA ARG A 9 1.35 -7.80 -7.90
C ARG A 9 1.90 -8.99 -8.67
N GLN A 10 3.19 -8.95 -8.98
CA GLN A 10 3.90 -10.01 -9.70
C GLN A 10 4.41 -11.12 -8.75
N GLY A 11 4.21 -10.98 -7.43
CA GLY A 11 4.77 -11.89 -6.42
C GLY A 11 6.29 -11.77 -6.27
N GLN A 12 6.89 -10.69 -6.78
CA GLN A 12 8.34 -10.42 -6.72
C GLN A 12 8.75 -9.66 -5.45
N LEU A 13 7.78 -9.09 -4.74
CA LEU A 13 7.96 -8.38 -3.47
C LEU A 13 6.96 -8.95 -2.46
N SER A 14 7.39 -9.12 -1.20
CA SER A 14 6.49 -9.54 -0.13
C SER A 14 5.65 -8.36 0.40
N ALA A 15 4.49 -8.67 0.97
CA ALA A 15 3.65 -7.70 1.66
C ALA A 15 4.42 -6.94 2.77
N SER A 16 5.20 -7.68 3.57
CA SER A 16 6.04 -7.12 4.63
C SER A 16 7.06 -6.11 4.10
N HIS A 17 7.81 -6.46 3.05
CA HIS A 17 8.79 -5.55 2.47
C HIS A 17 8.14 -4.27 1.92
N LEU A 18 6.97 -4.38 1.27
CA LEU A 18 6.24 -3.20 0.82
C LEU A 18 5.84 -2.31 2.01
N SER A 19 5.29 -2.92 3.07
CA SER A 19 4.88 -2.20 4.28
C SER A 19 6.04 -1.49 4.96
N GLU A 20 7.17 -2.16 5.15
CA GLU A 20 8.38 -1.58 5.73
C GLU A 20 8.89 -0.42 4.87
N TRP A 21 9.01 -0.63 3.56
CA TRP A 21 9.44 0.41 2.62
C TRP A 21 8.49 1.62 2.66
N ALA A 22 7.17 1.40 2.65
CA ALA A 22 6.18 2.48 2.63
C ALA A 22 6.19 3.30 3.93
N ARG A 23 6.32 2.65 5.09
CA ARG A 23 6.44 3.33 6.40
C ARG A 23 7.73 4.13 6.52
N ALA A 24 8.80 3.72 5.83
CA ALA A 24 10.07 4.45 5.78
C ALA A 24 10.02 5.74 4.94
N GLN A 25 8.99 5.94 4.10
CA GLN A 25 8.84 7.13 3.26
C GLN A 25 8.30 8.34 4.05
N THR A 26 8.89 8.63 5.20
CA THR A 26 8.42 9.68 6.12
C THR A 26 8.36 11.06 5.47
N ALA A 27 9.36 11.44 4.68
CA ALA A 27 9.36 12.73 3.98
C ALA A 27 8.17 12.89 3.02
N LEU A 28 7.82 11.84 2.27
CA LEU A 28 6.65 11.84 1.38
C LEU A 28 5.35 11.95 2.16
N LEU A 29 5.23 11.20 3.27
CA LEU A 29 4.04 11.19 4.11
C LEU A 29 3.83 12.53 4.83
N GLN A 30 4.90 13.22 5.22
CA GLN A 30 4.84 14.56 5.81
C GLN A 30 4.39 15.64 4.82
N SER A 31 4.58 15.43 3.51
CA SER A 31 4.07 16.32 2.46
C SER A 31 2.58 16.12 2.16
N LEU A 32 1.96 15.07 2.70
CA LEU A 32 0.54 14.76 2.52
C LEU A 32 -0.28 15.16 3.75
N PRO A 33 -1.60 15.42 3.60
CA PRO A 33 -2.49 15.60 4.74
C PRO A 33 -2.47 14.36 5.66
N PRO A 34 -2.59 14.53 7.00
CA PRO A 34 -2.39 13.44 7.98
C PRO A 34 -3.35 12.25 7.80
N GLN A 35 -4.52 12.47 7.20
CA GLN A 35 -5.47 11.41 6.84
C GLN A 35 -4.88 10.39 5.85
N PHE A 36 -3.91 10.78 5.01
CA PHE A 36 -3.28 9.87 4.06
C PHE A 36 -2.41 8.83 4.78
N ASP A 37 -1.66 9.23 5.81
CA ASP A 37 -0.88 8.30 6.62
C ASP A 37 -1.81 7.31 7.32
N GLN A 38 -2.89 7.78 7.96
CA GLN A 38 -3.87 6.89 8.62
C GLN A 38 -4.43 5.82 7.67
N VAL A 39 -4.87 6.23 6.47
CA VAL A 39 -5.40 5.29 5.47
C VAL A 39 -4.31 4.34 4.99
N LEU A 40 -3.09 4.82 4.78
CA LEU A 40 -1.98 3.97 4.36
C LEU A 40 -1.69 2.90 5.41
N GLN A 41 -1.59 3.27 6.69
CA GLN A 41 -1.31 2.31 7.78
C GLN A 41 -2.39 1.23 7.87
N ASP A 42 -3.68 1.56 7.71
CA ASP A 42 -4.78 0.57 7.66
C ASP A 42 -4.59 -0.42 6.50
N LEU A 43 -4.33 0.10 5.29
CA LEU A 43 -4.13 -0.73 4.11
C LEU A 43 -2.93 -1.67 4.25
N LEU A 44 -1.82 -1.17 4.81
CA LEU A 44 -0.62 -1.97 5.05
C LEU A 44 -0.87 -3.07 6.10
N ASN A 45 -1.54 -2.75 7.22
CA ASN A 45 -1.87 -3.74 8.24
C ASN A 45 -2.76 -4.85 7.67
N ARG A 46 -3.76 -4.50 6.85
CA ARG A 46 -4.64 -5.48 6.19
C ARG A 46 -3.89 -6.32 5.17
N LEU A 47 -2.95 -5.72 4.43
CA LEU A 47 -2.10 -6.42 3.48
C LEU A 47 -1.22 -7.47 4.19
N GLU A 48 -0.57 -7.08 5.29
CA GLU A 48 0.28 -7.96 6.09
C GLU A 48 -0.54 -9.10 6.71
N ALA A 49 -1.69 -8.79 7.30
CA ALA A 49 -2.61 -9.80 7.82
C ALA A 49 -3.06 -10.78 6.73
N GLY A 50 -3.45 -10.27 5.55
CA GLY A 50 -3.87 -11.09 4.41
C GLY A 50 -2.76 -11.96 3.82
N ALA A 51 -1.49 -11.60 4.03
CA ALA A 51 -0.36 -12.42 3.59
C ALA A 51 -0.06 -13.60 4.54
N LEU A 52 -0.52 -13.57 5.78
CA LEU A 52 -0.35 -14.65 6.75
C LEU A 52 -1.34 -15.82 6.54
N PHE A 53 -2.43 -15.58 5.81
CA PHE A 53 -3.46 -16.58 5.52
C PHE A 53 -3.33 -17.07 4.07
N THR A 54 -3.03 -18.36 3.90
CA THR A 54 -2.71 -18.99 2.60
C THR A 54 -3.88 -19.72 1.93
N GLU A 55 -5.09 -19.64 2.49
CA GLU A 55 -6.26 -20.26 1.87
C GLU A 55 -6.71 -19.46 0.64
N GLU A 56 -7.23 -20.15 -0.37
CA GLU A 56 -7.62 -19.56 -1.68
C GLU A 56 -8.58 -18.36 -1.55
N SER A 57 -9.34 -18.30 -0.44
CA SER A 57 -10.20 -17.20 -0.01
C SER A 57 -9.45 -15.87 0.25
N CYS A 58 -8.13 -15.88 0.46
CA CYS A 58 -7.30 -14.70 0.68
C CYS A 58 -6.79 -14.08 -0.62
N SER A 59 -6.80 -14.81 -1.73
CA SER A 59 -6.35 -14.30 -3.04
C SER A 59 -7.22 -13.14 -3.54
N PHE A 60 -8.53 -13.21 -3.29
CA PHE A 60 -9.48 -12.16 -3.64
C PHE A 60 -9.28 -10.93 -2.75
N SER A 61 -9.24 -11.13 -1.42
CA SER A 61 -9.00 -10.05 -0.45
C SER A 61 -7.66 -9.34 -0.66
N GLN A 62 -6.60 -10.08 -1.01
CA GLN A 62 -5.29 -9.49 -1.29
C GLN A 62 -5.30 -8.61 -2.54
N ARG A 63 -5.96 -9.04 -3.63
CA ARG A 63 -6.10 -8.21 -4.83
C ARG A 63 -6.87 -6.92 -4.55
N ASP A 64 -7.92 -6.99 -3.73
CA ASP A 64 -8.72 -5.82 -3.35
C ASP A 64 -7.89 -4.79 -2.55
N ILE A 65 -7.04 -5.28 -1.63
CA ILE A 65 -6.13 -4.43 -0.86
C ILE A 65 -5.08 -3.78 -1.77
N ILE A 66 -4.51 -4.53 -2.71
CA ILE A 66 -3.57 -3.99 -3.70
C ILE A 66 -4.22 -2.92 -4.57
N ASN A 67 -5.47 -3.12 -5.00
CA ASN A 67 -6.23 -2.12 -5.75
C ASN A 67 -6.49 -0.85 -4.91
N SER A 68 -6.80 -1.03 -3.62
CA SER A 68 -7.00 0.08 -2.68
C SER A 68 -5.70 0.88 -2.47
N LEU A 69 -4.54 0.21 -2.39
CA LEU A 69 -3.23 0.86 -2.35
C LEU A 69 -2.93 1.62 -3.64
N GLN A 70 -3.32 1.08 -4.80
CA GLN A 70 -3.18 1.77 -6.08
C GLN A 70 -4.02 3.05 -6.12
N LEU A 71 -5.25 3.01 -5.61
CA LEU A 71 -6.13 4.18 -5.52
C LEU A 71 -5.60 5.22 -4.52
N TRP A 72 -5.07 4.78 -3.39
CA TRP A 72 -4.43 5.67 -2.43
C TRP A 72 -3.25 6.40 -3.08
N LEU A 73 -2.43 5.68 -3.86
CA LEU A 73 -1.28 6.24 -4.57
C LEU A 73 -1.64 7.28 -5.60
N ASP A 74 -2.70 7.02 -6.37
CA ASP A 74 -3.23 7.94 -7.37
C ASP A 74 -3.67 9.25 -6.70
N LYS A 75 -4.46 9.14 -5.63
CA LYS A 75 -4.89 10.30 -4.82
C LYS A 75 -3.73 11.03 -4.18
N ALA A 76 -2.72 10.33 -3.67
CA ALA A 76 -1.56 10.95 -3.06
C ALA A 76 -0.73 11.74 -4.10
N SER A 77 -0.61 11.19 -5.31
CA SER A 77 0.09 11.84 -6.42
C SER A 77 -0.65 13.10 -6.86
N ASP A 78 -1.96 13.01 -7.11
CA ASP A 78 -2.82 14.16 -7.42
C ASP A 78 -2.71 15.25 -6.34
N ARG A 79 -2.74 14.86 -5.05
CA ARG A 79 -2.58 15.82 -3.96
C ARG A 79 -1.24 16.52 -3.97
N LEU A 80 -0.14 15.85 -4.29
CA LEU A 80 1.18 16.47 -4.33
C LEU A 80 1.37 17.37 -5.55
N GLU A 81 0.75 17.03 -6.68
CA GLU A 81 0.77 17.84 -7.89
C GLU A 81 -0.11 19.10 -7.77
N ASN A 82 -1.20 19.02 -7.02
CA ASN A 82 -2.13 20.13 -6.75
C ASN A 82 -1.91 20.83 -5.40
N SER A 83 -0.77 20.59 -4.72
CA SER A 83 -0.47 21.17 -3.39
C SER A 83 0.32 22.47 -3.42
#